data_AF-A0A4R8H2R1-F1
#
_entry.id   AF-A0A4R8H2R1-F1
#
_cell.length_a   1.000
_cell.length_b   1.000
_cell.length_c   1.000
_cell.angle_alpha   90.00
_cell.angle_beta   90.00
_cell.angle_gamma   90.00
#
_symmetry.space_group_name_H-M   'P 1'
#
loop_
_entity.id
_entity.type
_entity.pdbx_description
1 polymer ?
#
loop_
_entity_poly.entity_id
_entity_poly.type
_entity_poly.pdbx_seq_one_letter_code
_entity_poly.pdbx_strand_id
1 'polypeptide(L)'
;MPKTASAGGLTIDVNRDLHSTQSIDGDQDKEKAYHITSGMIGSYLEGSIFEQMFGRQAISTMHILNYANQQGVAVYTINQDNVDTVLPQLEYSDDKK
;
A
#
# COMPACT_ATOMS: atom_id res chain seq x y z
N MET A 1 -13.96 -32.63 -22.75
CA MET A 1 -12.72 -31.83 -22.73
C MET A 1 -13.10 -30.35 -22.78
N PRO A 2 -12.52 -29.47 -21.94
CA PRO A 2 -12.75 -28.03 -22.06
C PRO A 2 -12.20 -27.55 -23.41
N LYS A 3 -12.97 -26.73 -24.13
CA LYS A 3 -12.58 -26.23 -25.47
C LYS A 3 -11.98 -24.82 -25.44
N THR A 4 -12.13 -24.10 -24.33
CA THR A 4 -11.59 -22.74 -24.13
C THR A 4 -11.26 -22.53 -22.64
N ALA A 5 -10.33 -21.62 -22.38
CA ALA A 5 -10.02 -21.08 -21.05
C ALA A 5 -9.79 -19.57 -21.17
N SER A 6 -10.03 -18.84 -20.08
CA SER A 6 -9.73 -17.41 -19.97
C SER A 6 -8.95 -17.14 -18.68
N ALA A 7 -8.12 -16.10 -18.66
CA ALA A 7 -7.36 -15.72 -17.48
C ALA A 7 -8.31 -15.18 -16.40
N GLY A 8 -8.29 -15.76 -15.20
CA GLY A 8 -9.15 -15.35 -14.08
C GLY A 8 -8.58 -14.22 -13.21
N GLY A 9 -7.25 -14.06 -13.19
CA GLY A 9 -6.54 -13.06 -12.38
C GLY A 9 -5.16 -13.57 -11.97
N LEU A 10 -4.30 -12.66 -11.51
CA LEU A 10 -3.01 -12.98 -10.93
C LEU A 10 -2.81 -12.14 -9.68
N THR A 11 -2.28 -12.77 -8.63
CA THR A 11 -1.97 -12.13 -7.36
C THR A 11 -0.57 -12.54 -6.96
N ILE A 12 0.19 -11.61 -6.37
CA ILE A 12 1.48 -11.89 -5.73
C ILE A 12 1.44 -11.30 -4.33
N ASP A 13 2.13 -11.97 -3.43
CA ASP A 13 2.45 -11.48 -2.09
C ASP A 13 3.97 -11.53 -1.96
N VAL A 14 4.60 -10.37 -1.86
CA VAL A 14 6.06 -10.26 -1.76
C VAL A 14 6.44 -10.29 -0.29
N ASN A 15 7.46 -11.08 0.05
CA ASN A 15 7.96 -11.14 1.42
C ASN A 15 8.38 -9.75 1.93
N ARG A 16 8.24 -9.53 3.25
CA ARG A 16 8.62 -8.28 3.90
C ARG A 16 10.06 -7.88 3.57
N ASP A 17 10.22 -6.63 3.13
CA ASP A 17 11.51 -5.98 2.97
C ASP A 17 11.81 -5.11 4.20
N LEU A 18 12.89 -5.44 4.92
CA LEU A 18 13.24 -4.82 6.19
C LEU A 18 14.59 -4.12 6.07
N HIS A 19 14.58 -2.80 6.21
CA HIS A 19 15.79 -1.98 6.19
C HIS A 19 16.11 -1.49 7.61
N SER A 20 17.38 -1.53 7.99
CA SER A 20 17.89 -0.83 9.17
C SER A 20 18.62 0.43 8.67
N THR A 21 18.10 1.60 9.04
CA THR A 21 18.64 2.89 8.62
C THR A 21 18.94 3.78 9.81
N GLN A 22 19.94 4.63 9.66
CA GLN A 22 20.34 5.64 10.65
C GLN A 22 20.59 6.95 9.91
N SER A 23 20.00 8.04 10.39
CA SER A 23 20.27 9.36 9.83
C SER A 23 21.68 9.82 10.18
N ILE A 24 22.37 10.44 9.22
CA ILE A 24 23.73 10.98 9.38
C ILE A 24 23.78 12.06 10.48
N ASP A 25 22.72 12.84 10.61
CA ASP A 25 22.57 13.91 11.59
C ASP A 25 21.76 13.51 12.84
N GLY A 26 21.37 12.23 12.97
CA GLY A 26 20.59 11.72 14.09
C GLY A 26 19.10 12.10 14.07
N ASP A 27 18.59 12.66 12.97
CA ASP A 27 17.19 13.00 12.80
C ASP A 27 16.31 11.76 12.56
N GLN A 28 15.55 11.35 13.57
CA GLN A 28 14.65 10.20 13.51
C GLN A 28 13.46 10.40 12.56
N ASP A 29 13.05 11.64 12.28
CA ASP A 29 11.94 11.88 11.37
C ASP A 29 12.35 11.63 9.92
N LYS A 30 13.64 11.85 9.58
CA LYS A 30 14.20 11.43 8.28
C LYS A 30 14.22 9.92 8.11
N GLU A 31 14.52 9.18 9.17
CA GLU A 31 14.46 7.71 9.16
C GLU A 31 13.03 7.23 8.93
N LYS A 32 12.04 7.79 9.66
CA LYS A 32 10.61 7.48 9.45
C LYS A 32 10.18 7.81 8.03
N ALA A 33 10.54 8.99 7.52
CA ALA A 33 10.20 9.43 6.17
C ALA A 33 10.79 8.50 5.11
N TYR A 34 12.04 8.04 5.30
CA TYR A 34 12.66 7.05 4.44
C TYR A 34 11.83 5.75 4.40
N HIS A 35 11.49 5.18 5.55
CA HIS A 35 10.73 3.93 5.62
C HIS A 35 9.34 4.04 4.97
N ILE A 36 8.62 5.13 5.22
CA ILE A 36 7.31 5.37 4.60
C ILE A 36 7.47 5.48 3.09
N THR A 37 8.42 6.28 2.62
CA THR A 37 8.63 6.52 1.18
C THR A 37 9.08 5.26 0.46
N SER A 38 10.01 4.48 1.03
CA SER A 38 10.46 3.23 0.43
C SER A 38 9.32 2.21 0.34
N GLY A 39 8.49 2.10 1.38
CA GLY A 39 7.30 1.24 1.37
C GLY A 39 6.26 1.67 0.32
N MET A 40 6.01 2.98 0.18
CA MET A 40 5.14 3.52 -0.87
C MET A 40 5.67 3.18 -2.28
N ILE A 41 6.96 3.40 -2.52
CA ILE A 41 7.59 3.09 -3.81
C ILE A 41 7.50 1.59 -4.09
N GLY A 42 7.87 0.74 -3.12
CA GLY A 42 7.80 -0.72 -3.25
C GLY A 42 6.40 -1.19 -3.60
N SER A 43 5.39 -0.75 -2.83
CA SER A 43 3.99 -1.12 -3.08
C SER A 43 3.49 -0.66 -4.46
N TYR A 44 3.92 0.51 -4.95
CA TYR A 44 3.57 0.95 -6.30
C TYR A 44 4.26 0.10 -7.38
N LEU A 45 5.54 -0.21 -7.19
CA LEU A 45 6.32 -1.03 -8.12
C LEU A 45 5.82 -2.48 -8.22
N GLU A 46 5.35 -3.08 -7.11
CA GLU A 46 4.73 -4.41 -7.11
C GLU A 46 3.57 -4.51 -8.11
N GLY A 47 2.68 -3.51 -8.13
CA GLY A 47 1.61 -3.44 -9.12
C GLY A 47 2.16 -3.17 -10.53
N SER A 48 3.10 -2.24 -10.65
CA SER A 48 3.67 -1.81 -11.94
C SER A 48 4.32 -2.96 -12.74
N ILE A 49 4.81 -4.01 -12.08
CA ILE A 49 5.36 -5.20 -12.76
C ILE A 49 4.27 -5.91 -13.59
N PHE A 50 3.07 -6.05 -13.03
CA PHE A 50 1.96 -6.66 -13.76
C PHE A 50 1.47 -5.79 -14.92
N GLU A 51 1.47 -4.46 -14.73
CA GLU A 51 1.09 -3.52 -15.77
C GLU A 51 2.03 -3.61 -16.97
N GLN A 52 3.34 -3.66 -16.71
CA GLN A 52 4.36 -3.83 -17.75
C GLN A 52 4.27 -5.20 -18.45
N MET A 53 4.01 -6.26 -17.68
CA MET A 53 3.97 -7.63 -18.22
C MET A 53 2.70 -7.92 -19.04
N PHE A 54 1.55 -7.37 -18.63
CA PHE A 54 0.25 -7.72 -19.22
C PHE A 54 -0.46 -6.56 -19.93
N GLY A 55 0.04 -5.33 -19.84
CA GLY A 55 -0.59 -4.14 -20.42
C GLY A 55 -1.97 -3.84 -19.83
N ARG A 56 -2.23 -4.27 -18.59
CA ARG A 56 -3.50 -4.09 -17.89
C ARG A 56 -3.24 -3.47 -16.53
N GLN A 57 -4.19 -2.66 -16.05
CA GLN A 57 -4.10 -2.01 -14.75
C GLN A 57 -3.96 -3.05 -13.63
N ALA A 58 -2.99 -2.82 -12.75
CA ALA A 58 -2.78 -3.61 -11.55
C ALA A 58 -3.38 -2.90 -10.33
N ILE A 59 -3.46 -3.62 -9.21
CA ILE A 59 -3.95 -3.08 -7.95
C ILE A 59 -2.92 -3.42 -6.87
N SER A 60 -2.42 -2.38 -6.20
CA SER A 60 -1.71 -2.45 -4.93
C SER A 60 -2.26 -1.40 -3.98
N THR A 61 -1.81 -1.40 -2.72
CA THR A 61 -2.20 -0.37 -1.73
C THR A 61 -2.00 1.03 -2.28
N MET A 62 -0.85 1.32 -2.89
CA MET A 62 -0.58 2.65 -3.43
C MET A 62 -1.41 3.00 -4.67
N HIS A 63 -1.83 2.02 -5.48
CA HIS A 63 -2.78 2.28 -6.56
C HIS A 63 -4.12 2.77 -6.00
N ILE A 64 -4.62 2.11 -4.95
CA ILE A 64 -5.90 2.47 -4.31
C ILE A 64 -5.81 3.86 -3.66
N LEU A 65 -4.74 4.13 -2.90
CA LEU A 65 -4.56 5.43 -2.24
C LEU A 65 -4.39 6.57 -3.26
N ASN A 66 -3.65 6.34 -4.35
CA ASN A 66 -3.53 7.30 -5.45
C ASN A 66 -4.88 7.53 -6.14
N TYR A 67 -5.62 6.46 -6.43
CA TYR A 67 -6.95 6.56 -7.02
C TYR A 67 -7.91 7.35 -6.12
N ALA A 68 -7.92 7.09 -4.81
CA ALA A 68 -8.72 7.84 -3.83
C ALA A 68 -8.43 9.35 -3.92
N ASN A 69 -7.14 9.74 -3.90
CA ASN A 69 -6.74 11.14 -4.06
C ASN A 69 -7.22 11.75 -5.39
N GLN A 70 -7.10 11.01 -6.50
CA GLN A 70 -7.59 11.46 -7.81
C GLN A 70 -9.11 11.64 -7.86
N GLN A 71 -9.86 10.86 -7.09
CA GLN A 71 -11.32 10.98 -6.96
C GLN A 71 -11.75 12.02 -5.92
N GLY A 72 -10.82 12.72 -5.28
CA GLY A 72 -11.13 13.67 -4.19
C GLY A 72 -11.59 13.01 -2.90
N VAL A 73 -11.32 11.71 -2.73
CA VAL A 73 -11.56 10.99 -1.47
C VAL A 73 -10.38 11.25 -0.53
N ALA A 74 -10.67 11.80 0.65
CA ALA A 74 -9.65 12.12 1.63
C ALA A 74 -8.98 10.87 2.19
N VAL A 75 -7.64 10.86 2.18
CA VAL A 75 -6.81 9.84 2.82
C VAL A 75 -6.29 10.41 4.15
N TYR A 76 -6.59 9.72 5.25
CA TYR A 76 -6.21 10.14 6.60
C TYR A 76 -5.08 9.27 7.15
N THR A 77 -4.22 9.88 7.96
CA THR A 77 -3.15 9.17 8.68
C THR A 77 -3.50 9.07 10.16
N ILE A 78 -3.46 7.85 10.69
CA ILE A 78 -3.59 7.58 12.12
C ILE A 78 -2.18 7.41 12.68
N ASN A 79 -1.85 8.17 13.73
CA ASN A 79 -0.54 8.20 14.36
C ASN A 79 -0.70 8.17 15.90
N GLN A 80 0.42 8.22 16.63
CA GLN A 80 0.39 8.21 18.09
C GLN A 80 -0.39 9.38 18.70
N ASP A 81 -0.43 10.53 18.03
CA ASP A 81 -1.09 11.73 18.54
C ASP A 81 -2.62 11.63 18.48
N ASN A 82 -3.17 10.87 17.52
CA ASN A 82 -4.61 10.85 17.26
C ASN A 82 -5.27 9.48 17.45
N VAL A 83 -4.51 8.38 17.58
CA VAL A 83 -5.05 7.02 17.61
C VAL A 83 -6.15 6.83 18.66
N ASP A 84 -5.96 7.35 19.87
CA ASP A 84 -6.90 7.16 20.98
C ASP A 84 -8.24 7.86 20.74
N THR A 85 -8.26 8.88 19.88
CA THR A 85 -9.47 9.64 19.56
C THR A 85 -10.13 9.18 18.26
N VAL A 86 -9.33 8.80 17.26
CA VAL A 86 -9.81 8.43 15.92
C VAL A 86 -10.23 6.96 15.87
N LEU A 87 -9.44 6.04 16.43
CA LEU A 87 -9.69 4.60 16.31
C LEU A 87 -11.07 4.18 16.85
N PRO A 88 -11.57 4.71 18.00
CA PRO A 88 -12.92 4.37 18.48
C PRO A 88 -14.07 4.87 17.59
N GLN A 89 -13.82 5.81 16.68
CA GLN A 89 -14.84 6.39 15.78
C GLN A 89 -14.94 5.62 14.46
N LEU A 90 -14.02 4.70 14.18
CA LEU A 90 -14.02 3.95 12.94
C LEU A 90 -15.05 2.82 13.01
N GLU A 91 -16.07 2.89 12.15
CA GLU A 91 -16.97 1.78 11.91
C GLU A 91 -16.31 0.80 10.92
N TYR A 92 -16.08 -0.44 11.36
CA TYR A 92 -15.58 -1.51 10.50
C TYR A 92 -16.46 -2.75 10.66
N SER A 93 -16.64 -3.51 9.57
CA SER A 93 -17.37 -4.77 9.64
C SER A 93 -16.59 -5.79 10.47
N ASP A 94 -17.26 -6.44 11.43
CA ASP A 94 -16.72 -7.53 12.25
C ASP A 94 -16.40 -8.81 11.43
N ASP A 95 -16.78 -8.86 10.15
CA ASP A 95 -16.64 -10.03 9.26
C ASP A 95 -15.20 -10.36 8.85
N LYS A 96 -14.21 -9.57 9.31
CA LYS A 96 -12.79 -9.71 8.95
C LYS A 96 -11.84 -9.70 10.15
N LYS A 97 -12.18 -10.44 11.21
CA LYS A 97 -11.24 -10.81 12.26
C LYS A 97 -10.52 -12.11 11.93
#